data_AF-A0A960B2T8-F1
#
_entry.id   AF-A0A960B2T8-F1
#
_cell.length_a   1.000
_cell.length_b   1.000
_cell.length_c   1.000
_cell.angle_alpha   90.00
_cell.angle_beta   90.00
_cell.angle_gamma   90.00
#
_symmetry.space_group_name_H-M   'P 1'
#
loop_
_entity.id
_entity.type
_entity.pdbx_description
1 polymer ?
#
loop_
_entity_poly.entity_id
_entity_poly.type
_entity_poly.pdbx_seq_one_letter_code
_entity_poly.pdbx_strand_id
1 'polypeptide(L)' 'MGDYRATYDRSIRDPEGFWGDAAGLVDWIKKPQRVLDDSRPPFYRWFPDATLNTCYNALDR' A
#
# COMPACT_ATOMS: atom_id res chain seq x y z
N MET A 1 16.11 0.20 17.88
CA MET A 1 16.34 0.33 16.43
C MET A 1 15.73 -0.88 15.76
N GLY A 2 14.71 -0.69 14.91
CA GLY A 2 14.12 -1.80 14.16
C GLY A 2 15.14 -2.42 13.22
N ASP A 3 15.05 -3.74 13.02
CA ASP A 3 15.91 -4.43 12.07
C ASP A 3 15.48 -4.07 10.64
N TYR A 4 16.26 -3.18 10.01
CA TYR A 4 16.07 -2.75 8.64
C TYR A 4 16.02 -3.94 7.67
N ARG A 5 16.89 -4.93 7.87
CA ARG A 5 17.00 -6.08 6.97
C ARG A 5 15.75 -6.94 7.06
N ALA A 6 15.27 -7.22 8.27
CA ALA A 6 14.03 -7.96 8.46
C ALA A 6 12.81 -7.24 7.83
N THR A 7 12.74 -5.91 7.96
CA THR A 7 11.67 -5.09 7.38
C THR A 7 11.70 -5.12 5.86
N TYR A 8 12.89 -4.94 5.27
CA TYR A 8 13.09 -5.02 3.83
C TYR A 8 12.77 -6.42 3.29
N ASP A 9 13.26 -7.47 3.95
CA ASP A 9 13.02 -8.85 3.54
C ASP A 9 11.52 -9.20 3.59
N ARG A 10 10.74 -8.57 4.49
CA ARG A 10 9.29 -8.73 4.52
C ARG A 10 8.62 -8.02 3.34
N SER A 11 9.00 -6.78 3.04
CA SER A 11 8.38 -6.01 1.95
C SER A 11 8.56 -6.65 0.57
N ILE A 12 9.61 -7.44 0.40
CA ILE A 12 9.87 -8.19 -0.84
C ILE A 12 9.18 -9.56 -0.84
N ARG A 13 9.20 -10.31 0.27
CA ARG A 13 8.64 -11.67 0.33
C ARG A 13 7.12 -11.70 0.43
N ASP A 14 6.53 -10.69 1.06
CA ASP A 14 5.08 -10.53 1.25
C ASP A 14 4.69 -9.08 0.93
N PRO A 15 4.74 -8.69 -0.35
CA PRO A 15 4.47 -7.31 -0.75
C PRO A 15 3.01 -6.91 -0.46
N GLU A 16 2.04 -7.81 -0.66
CA GLU A 16 0.64 -7.51 -0.41
C GLU A 16 0.34 -7.33 1.08
N GLY A 17 0.84 -8.21 1.94
CA GLY A 17 0.66 -8.07 3.39
C GLY A 17 1.42 -6.86 3.94
N PHE A 18 2.67 -6.67 3.53
CA PHE A 18 3.49 -5.54 3.98
C PHE A 18 2.89 -4.19 3.59
N TRP A 19 2.58 -4.00 2.30
CA TRP A 19 2.04 -2.74 1.81
C TRP A 19 0.56 -2.58 2.15
N GLY A 20 -0.19 -3.67 2.35
CA GLY A 20 -1.54 -3.64 2.90
C GLY A 20 -1.58 -3.11 4.33
N ASP A 21 -0.68 -3.57 5.19
CA ASP A 21 -0.54 -3.05 6.56
C ASP A 21 -0.20 -1.55 6.55
N ALA A 22 0.77 -1.16 5.71
CA ALA A 22 1.18 0.24 5.57
C ALA A 22 0.03 1.12 5.03
N ALA A 23 -0.77 0.60 4.09
CA ALA A 23 -1.95 1.29 3.57
C ALA A 23 -3.01 1.56 4.65
N GLY A 24 -3.00 0.81 5.76
CA GLY A 24 -3.84 1.09 6.93
C GLY A 24 -3.56 2.43 7.61
N LEU A 25 -2.42 3.07 7.34
CA LEU A 25 -2.04 4.38 7.88
C LEU A 25 -2.57 5.56 7.06
N VAL A 26 -3.18 5.29 5.91
CA VAL A 26 -3.76 6.27 4.98
C VAL A 26 -5.27 6.34 5.19
N ASP A 27 -5.81 7.56 5.14
CA ASP A 27 -7.24 7.82 5.19
C ASP A 27 -7.84 7.72 3.79
N TRP A 28 -8.64 6.68 3.59
CA TRP A 28 -9.25 6.35 2.32
C TRP A 28 -10.72 6.80 2.28
N ILE A 29 -11.12 7.41 1.17
CA ILE A 29 -12.54 7.60 0.83
C ILE A 29 -13.16 6.23 0.51
N LYS A 30 -12.42 5.39 -0.23
CA LYS A 30 -12.74 3.99 -0.48
C LYS A 30 -11.49 3.14 -0.26
N LYS A 31 -11.53 2.25 0.72
CA LYS A 31 -10.39 1.36 1.05
C LYS A 31 -10.10 0.38 -0.09
N PRO A 32 -8.83 0.08 -0.37
CA PRO A 32 -8.45 -0.95 -1.35
C PRO A 32 -8.93 -2.34 -0.91
N GLN A 33 -9.44 -3.13 -1.84
CA GLN A 33 -9.62 -4.58 -1.69
C GLN A 33 -8.43 -5.35 -2.27
N ARG A 34 -7.73 -4.78 -3.25
CA ARG A 34 -6.52 -5.36 -3.85
C ARG A 34 -5.33 -4.46 -3.57
N VAL A 35 -4.25 -5.02 -3.06
CA VAL A 35 -3.01 -4.28 -2.79
C VAL A 35 -2.18 -4.15 -4.05
N LEU A 36 -1.88 -5.28 -4.71
CA LEU A 36 -1.13 -5.34 -5.95
C LEU A 36 -1.95 -6.05 -7.04
N ASP A 37 -2.07 -5.43 -8.20
CA ASP A 37 -2.55 -6.07 -9.42
C ASP A 37 -1.37 -6.34 -10.34
N ASP A 38 -0.94 -7.59 -10.39
CA ASP A 38 0.16 -8.12 -11.21
C ASP A 38 -0.34 -8.91 -12.43
N SER A 39 -1.65 -8.91 -12.68
CA SER A 39 -2.29 -9.71 -13.73
C SER A 39 -1.85 -9.38 -15.16
N ARG A 40 -1.21 -8.22 -15.38
CA ARG A 40 -0.78 -7.76 -16.71
C ARG A 40 0.64 -7.16 -16.68
N PRO A 41 1.71 -7.95 -16.54
CA PRO A 41 3.08 -7.44 -16.65
C PRO A 41 3.34 -6.80 -18.03
N PRO A 42 4.11 -5.69 -18.12
CA PRO A 42 4.78 -4.94 -17.05
C PRO A 42 3.90 -3.85 -16.39
N PHE A 43 2.58 -3.85 -16.63
CA PHE A 43 1.63 -2.83 -16.15
C PHE A 43 1.05 -3.18 -14.78
N TYR A 44 1.90 -3.14 -13.76
CA TYR A 44 1.48 -3.32 -12.37
C TYR A 44 0.66 -2.13 -11.86
N ARG A 45 -0.34 -2.39 -11.01
CA ARG A 45 -1.12 -1.34 -10.36
C ARG A 45 -1.20 -1.58 -8.86
N TRP A 46 -0.99 -0.53 -8.08
CA TRP A 46 -1.16 -0.57 -6.62
C TRP A 46 -2.48 0.07 -6.24
N PHE A 47 -3.24 -0.60 -5.35
CA PHE A 47 -4.52 -0.12 -4.83
C PHE A 47 -5.52 0.31 -5.93
N PRO A 48 -5.70 -0.48 -7.02
CA PRO A 48 -6.39 -0.03 -8.23
C PRO A 48 -7.87 0.31 -8.04
N ASP A 49 -8.48 -0.22 -6.98
CA ASP A 49 -9.89 -0.03 -6.66
C ASP A 49 -10.14 0.99 -5.55
N ALA A 50 -9.08 1.60 -5.00
CA ALA A 50 -9.14 2.55 -3.91
C ALA A 50 -9.38 3.98 -4.36
N THR A 51 -9.80 4.83 -3.44
CA THR A 51 -9.96 6.27 -3.67
C THR A 51 -9.53 7.03 -2.43
N LEU A 52 -8.72 8.08 -2.62
CA LEU A 52 -8.25 8.96 -1.56
C LEU A 52 -8.20 10.40 -2.05
N ASN A 53 -8.05 11.32 -1.10
CA ASN A 53 -7.65 12.70 -1.36
C ASN A 53 -6.29 12.95 -0.70
N THR A 54 -5.30 13.33 -1.50
CA THR A 54 -3.93 13.51 -1.02
C THR A 54 -3.81 14.71 -0.09
N CYS A 55 -4.47 15.82 -0.41
CA CYS A 55 -4.50 17.00 0.46
C CYS A 55 -5.12 16.65 1.81
N TYR A 56 -6.22 15.91 1.82
CA TYR A 56 -6.88 15.48 3.06
C TYR A 56 -5.92 14.70 3.97
N ASN A 57 -5.17 13.76 3.40
CA ASN A 57 -4.19 12.97 4.15
C ASN A 57 -2.99 13.78 4.67
N ALA A 58 -2.64 14.88 3.99
CA ALA A 58 -1.44 15.66 4.27
C ALA A 58 -1.69 16.93 5.10
N LEU A 59 -2.91 17.48 5.06
CA LEU A 59 -3.24 18.80 5.61
C LEU A 59 -4.48 18.77 6.52
N ASP A 60 -5.55 18.09 6.10
CA ASP A 60 -6.86 18.22 6.75
C ASP A 60 -7.11 17.23 7.90
N ARG A 61 -6.50 16.03 7.87
CA ARG A 61 -6.79 14.94 8.82
C ARG A 61 -6.35 15.19 10.27
#